data_AF-A0A1G9M064-F1
#
_entry.id   AF-A0A1G9M064-F1
#
_cell.length_a   1.000
_cell.length_b   1.000
_cell.length_c   1.000
_cell.angle_alpha   90.00
_cell.angle_beta   90.00
_cell.angle_gamma   90.00
#
_symmetry.space_group_name_H-M   'P 1'
#
loop_
_entity.id
_entity.type
_entity.pdbx_description
1 polymer ?
#
loop_
_entity_poly.entity_id
_entity_poly.type
_entity_poly.pdbx_seq_one_letter_code
_entity_poly.pdbx_strand_id
1 'polypeptide(L)'
;MDLQYVNFFAVAVLAAVIGVTLIVVHLSQRKLRAELTQLREELALWQKAGLHAPRAVAAAEPDARPSQAQGAPMAPAPQPLSEEQIRERLQQAAGAGEAPERYRHVVTLADKGLAPEEIARVLQVSSAEAQQLVRLAEVGRKKS
;
A
#
# COMPACT_ATOMS: atom_id res chain seq x y z
N MET A 1 23.58 13.41 -55.84
CA MET A 1 23.87 13.21 -54.40
C MET A 1 24.24 11.76 -54.21
N ASP A 2 25.48 11.49 -53.80
CA ASP A 2 25.99 10.13 -53.68
C ASP A 2 25.27 9.35 -52.57
N LEU A 3 24.93 8.09 -52.86
CA LEU A 3 24.24 7.17 -51.96
C LEU A 3 24.97 7.02 -50.60
N GLN A 4 26.29 7.22 -50.59
CA GLN A 4 27.12 7.22 -49.38
C GLN A 4 26.80 8.37 -48.42
N TYR A 5 26.49 9.56 -48.92
CA TYR A 5 26.15 10.71 -48.07
C TYR A 5 24.81 10.50 -47.34
N VAL A 6 23.83 9.92 -48.03
CA VAL A 6 22.51 9.61 -47.44
C VAL A 6 22.62 8.58 -46.32
N ASN A 7 23.43 7.53 -46.52
CA ASN A 7 23.66 6.52 -45.49
C ASN A 7 24.42 7.08 -44.27
N PHE A 8 25.45 7.91 -44.49
CA PHE A 8 26.17 8.53 -43.39
C PHE A 8 25.26 9.45 -42.56
N PHE A 9 24.42 10.25 -43.23
CA PHE A 9 23.46 11.12 -42.55
C PHE A 9 22.42 10.32 -41.77
N ALA A 10 21.91 9.23 -42.33
CA ALA A 10 20.97 8.35 -41.65
C ALA A 10 21.57 7.73 -40.37
N VAL A 11 22.81 7.26 -40.43
CA VAL A 11 23.53 6.72 -39.26
C VAL A 11 23.80 7.80 -38.21
N ALA A 12 24.18 9.00 -38.63
CA ALA A 12 24.41 10.13 -37.73
C ALA A 12 23.13 10.54 -36.98
N VAL A 13 21.99 10.60 -37.69
CA VAL A 13 20.69 10.87 -37.07
C VAL A 13 20.30 9.78 -36.08
N LEU A 14 20.48 8.51 -36.47
CA LEU A 14 20.18 7.38 -35.58
C LEU A 14 21.04 7.43 -34.30
N ALA A 15 22.34 7.70 -34.44
CA ALA A 15 23.25 7.84 -33.30
C ALA A 15 22.85 9.00 -32.39
N ALA A 16 22.44 10.14 -32.95
CA ALA A 16 21.96 11.28 -32.17
C ALA A 16 20.69 10.94 -31.37
N VAL A 17 19.72 10.26 -31.99
CA VAL A 17 18.48 9.81 -31.32
C VAL A 17 18.80 8.83 -30.18
N ILE A 18 19.70 7.87 -30.42
CA ILE A 18 20.13 6.93 -29.38
C ILE A 18 20.85 7.67 -28.24
N GLY A 19 21.73 8.62 -28.55
CA GLY A 19 22.42 9.43 -27.55
C GLY A 19 21.43 10.20 -26.67
N VAL A 20 20.44 10.86 -27.28
CA VAL A 20 19.41 11.63 -26.54
C VAL A 20 18.57 10.71 -25.65
N THR A 21 18.13 9.55 -26.17
CA THR A 21 17.33 8.62 -25.36
C THR A 21 18.13 8.06 -24.18
N LEU A 22 19.41 7.71 -24.36
CA LEU A 22 20.29 7.29 -23.28
C LEU A 22 20.46 8.37 -22.21
N ILE A 23 20.61 9.64 -22.62
CA ILE A 23 20.70 10.77 -21.69
C ILE A 23 19.42 10.90 -20.88
N VAL A 24 18.25 10.85 -21.52
CA VAL A 24 16.95 10.95 -20.84
C VAL A 24 16.75 9.79 -19.86
N VAL A 25 17.06 8.56 -20.26
CA VAL A 25 16.99 7.38 -19.39
C VAL A 25 17.96 7.49 -18.22
N HIS A 26 19.17 8.00 -18.44
CA HIS A 26 20.15 8.17 -17.37
C HIS A 26 19.70 9.24 -16.36
N LEU A 27 19.09 10.33 -16.82
CA LEU A 27 18.51 11.36 -15.94
C LEU A 27 17.29 10.85 -15.17
N SER A 28 16.40 10.09 -15.83
CA SER A 28 15.23 9.51 -15.16
C SER A 28 15.64 8.50 -14.09
N GLN A 29 16.63 7.63 -14.39
CA GLN A 29 17.19 6.72 -13.40
C GLN A 29 17.83 7.44 -12.22
N ARG A 30 18.54 8.55 -12.45
CA ARG A 30 19.08 9.38 -11.36
C ARG A 30 17.97 9.94 -10.48
N LYS A 31 16.90 10.45 -11.08
CA LYS A 31 15.76 11.00 -10.34
C LYS A 31 15.07 9.91 -9.51
N LEU A 32 14.81 8.74 -10.10
CA LEU A 32 14.22 7.59 -9.43
C LEU A 32 15.08 7.10 -8.25
N ARG A 33 16.41 7.10 -8.41
CA ARG A 33 17.33 6.74 -7.32
C ARG A 33 17.25 7.74 -6.17
N ALA A 34 17.13 9.03 -6.45
CA ALA A 34 16.98 10.07 -5.44
C ALA A 34 15.66 9.94 -4.67
N GLU A 35 14.56 9.66 -5.37
CA GLU A 35 13.26 9.39 -4.76
C GLU A 35 13.32 8.13 -3.87
N LEU A 36 13.95 7.04 -4.32
CA LEU A 36 14.14 5.83 -3.51
C LEU A 36 14.94 6.08 -2.23
N THR A 37 15.97 6.93 -2.28
CA THR A 37 16.71 7.31 -1.08
C THR A 37 15.85 8.12 -0.12
N GLN A 38 15.04 9.05 -0.63
CA GLN A 38 14.12 9.85 0.19
C GLN A 38 13.06 8.99 0.86
N LEU A 39 12.40 8.07 0.12
CA LEU A 39 11.42 7.15 0.70
C LEU A 39 12.06 6.21 1.75
N ARG A 40 13.30 5.78 1.52
CA ARG A 40 14.04 4.98 2.51
C ARG A 40 14.35 5.77 3.77
N GLU A 41 14.67 7.06 3.64
CA GLU A 41 14.88 7.94 4.78
C GLU A 41 13.57 8.17 5.54
N GLU A 42 12.46 8.42 4.85
CA GLU A 42 11.14 8.50 5.49
C GLU A 42 10.81 7.20 6.23
N LEU A 43 10.97 6.04 5.60
CA LEU A 43 10.79 4.75 6.26
C LEU A 43 11.71 4.58 7.46
N ALA A 44 12.97 5.02 7.37
CA ALA A 44 13.91 4.94 8.50
C ALA A 44 13.50 5.86 9.65
N LEU A 45 12.91 7.03 9.36
CA LEU A 45 12.34 7.94 10.35
C LEU A 45 11.10 7.32 11.01
N TRP A 46 10.18 6.76 10.22
CA TRP A 46 9.00 6.06 10.73
C TRP A 46 9.37 4.80 11.51
N GLN A 47 10.39 4.06 11.10
CA GLN A 47 10.88 2.88 11.81
C GLN A 47 11.52 3.27 13.15
N LYS A 48 12.28 4.39 13.18
CA LYS A 48 12.79 4.95 14.44
C LYS A 48 11.66 5.46 15.34
N ALA A 49 10.64 6.12 14.80
CA ALA A 49 9.47 6.56 15.55
C ALA A 49 8.61 5.37 16.04
N GLY A 50 8.47 4.32 15.23
CA GLY A 50 7.74 3.09 15.55
C GLY A 50 8.48 2.18 16.53
N LEU A 51 9.80 2.25 16.62
CA LEU A 51 10.59 1.62 17.70
C LEU A 51 10.33 2.28 19.07
N HIS A 52 9.76 3.50 19.11
CA HIS A 52 9.24 4.12 20.33
C HIS A 52 7.77 3.74 20.63
N ALA A 53 7.07 3.02 19.73
CA ALA A 53 5.84 2.32 20.09
C ALA A 53 6.24 1.00 20.78
N PRO A 54 5.87 0.78 22.04
CA PRO A 54 6.37 -0.35 22.81
C PRO A 54 6.01 -1.66 22.12
N ARG A 55 7.08 -2.41 21.80
CA ARG A 55 7.14 -3.81 21.42
C ARG A 55 6.51 -4.70 22.51
N ALA A 56 5.19 -4.68 22.61
CA ALA A 56 4.42 -5.50 23.55
C ALA A 56 4.07 -6.90 22.99
N VAL A 57 4.46 -7.26 21.76
CA VAL A 57 4.01 -8.50 21.09
C VAL A 57 5.16 -9.44 20.73
N ALA A 58 6.35 -9.29 21.32
CA ALA A 58 7.51 -10.14 21.01
C ALA A 58 8.13 -10.82 22.24
N ALA A 59 7.31 -11.21 23.22
CA ALA A 59 7.73 -12.00 24.38
C ALA A 59 6.68 -13.06 24.78
N ALA A 60 6.09 -13.76 23.81
CA ALA A 60 5.25 -14.93 24.08
C ALA A 60 5.38 -15.95 22.94
N GLU A 61 6.59 -16.48 22.74
CA GLU A 61 6.67 -17.93 22.52
C GLU A 61 6.49 -18.59 23.89
N PRO A 62 5.62 -19.61 23.98
CA PRO A 62 6.20 -20.89 24.31
C PRO A 62 5.60 -22.02 23.48
N ASP A 63 6.50 -22.85 22.97
CA ASP A 63 6.22 -24.21 22.58
C ASP A 63 5.76 -25.04 23.82
N ALA A 64 4.87 -26.01 23.58
CA ALA A 64 4.40 -27.07 24.48
C ALA A 64 3.56 -26.72 25.75
N ARG A 65 2.23 -26.86 25.63
CA ARG A 65 1.36 -27.80 26.41
C ARG A 65 -0.14 -27.55 26.13
N PRO A 66 -0.94 -28.57 25.77
CA PRO A 66 -2.39 -28.47 25.80
C PRO A 66 -2.88 -28.66 27.24
N SER A 67 -2.98 -27.58 28.02
CA SER A 67 -3.75 -27.60 29.26
C SER A 67 -5.18 -27.19 28.97
N GLN A 68 -6.04 -28.20 28.83
CA GLN A 68 -7.47 -28.06 29.04
C GLN A 68 -7.76 -27.54 30.46
N ALA A 69 -8.91 -26.88 30.55
CA ALA A 69 -9.69 -26.56 31.75
C ALA A 69 -9.23 -25.34 32.57
N GLN A 70 -9.78 -24.18 32.22
CA GLN A 70 -10.40 -23.32 33.22
C GLN A 70 -11.45 -22.37 32.61
N GLY A 71 -12.71 -22.67 32.93
CA GLY A 71 -13.74 -21.69 33.30
C GLY A 71 -14.14 -20.64 32.27
N ALA A 72 -15.22 -20.92 31.53
CA ALA A 72 -16.10 -19.86 31.07
C ALA A 72 -16.63 -19.06 32.28
N PRO A 73 -16.83 -17.75 32.10
CA PRO A 73 -18.19 -17.24 32.28
C PRO A 73 -18.68 -16.66 30.95
N MET A 74 -19.84 -17.12 30.52
CA MET A 74 -20.68 -16.55 29.46
C MET A 74 -20.41 -15.06 29.24
N ALA A 75 -19.89 -14.71 28.06
CA ALA A 75 -20.00 -13.35 27.56
C ALA A 75 -21.49 -13.00 27.52
N PRO A 76 -21.94 -11.91 28.17
CA PRO A 76 -23.32 -11.47 28.03
C PRO A 76 -23.60 -11.14 26.57
N ALA A 77 -24.81 -11.47 26.11
CA ALA A 77 -25.31 -11.21 24.78
C ALA A 77 -24.96 -9.78 24.31
N PRO A 78 -24.65 -9.57 23.01
CA PRO A 78 -24.32 -8.25 22.48
C PRO A 78 -25.50 -7.31 22.76
N GLN A 79 -25.30 -6.38 23.70
CA GLN A 79 -26.28 -5.34 23.99
C GLN A 79 -26.47 -4.52 22.70
N PRO A 80 -27.72 -4.17 22.33
CA PRO A 80 -27.96 -3.30 21.19
C PRO A 80 -27.33 -1.94 21.51
N LEU A 81 -26.23 -1.63 20.81
CA LEU A 81 -25.58 -0.33 20.90
C LEU A 81 -26.62 0.75 20.56
N SER A 82 -26.81 1.70 21.47
CA SER A 82 -27.71 2.84 21.22
C SER A 82 -27.17 3.68 20.07
N GLU A 83 -28.06 4.31 19.30
CA GLU A 83 -27.66 5.15 18.15
C GLU A 83 -26.68 6.26 18.53
N GLU A 84 -26.75 6.72 19.77
CA GLU A 84 -25.86 7.71 20.38
C GLU A 84 -24.45 7.15 20.57
N GLN A 85 -24.30 5.92 21.07
CA GLN A 85 -23.00 5.25 21.20
C GLN A 85 -22.38 4.93 19.83
N ILE A 86 -23.22 4.62 18.83
CA ILE A 86 -22.77 4.40 17.45
C ILE A 86 -22.25 5.72 16.88
N ARG A 87 -22.98 6.84 17.07
CA ARG A 87 -22.54 8.17 16.62
C ARG A 87 -21.25 8.62 17.29
N GLU A 88 -21.11 8.44 18.61
CA GLU A 88 -19.88 8.79 19.32
C GLU A 88 -18.69 7.98 18.80
N ARG A 89 -18.85 6.67 18.61
CA ARG A 89 -17.77 5.84 18.04
C ARG A 89 -17.44 6.20 16.60
N LEU A 90 -18.44 6.52 15.77
CA LEU A 90 -18.21 6.98 14.40
C LEU A 90 -17.54 8.36 14.36
N GLN A 91 -17.87 9.28 15.27
CA GLN A 91 -17.21 10.58 15.36
C GLN A 91 -15.78 10.46 15.88
N GLN A 92 -15.53 9.57 16.85
CA GLN A 92 -14.19 9.24 17.32
C GLN A 92 -13.36 8.56 16.22
N ALA A 93 -13.96 7.66 15.42
CA ALA A 93 -13.31 7.05 14.27
C ALA A 93 -13.12 8.02 13.09
N ALA A 94 -14.04 8.98 12.88
CA ALA A 94 -13.95 9.99 11.83
C ALA A 94 -12.91 11.09 12.15
N GLY A 95 -12.60 11.31 13.43
CA GLY A 95 -11.50 12.18 13.86
C GLY A 95 -10.11 11.60 13.58
N ALA A 96 -10.00 10.28 13.42
CA ALA A 96 -8.85 9.62 12.84
C ALA A 96 -9.02 9.55 11.32
N GLY A 97 -8.74 10.65 10.62
CA GLY A 97 -8.89 10.80 9.17
C GLY A 97 -8.05 9.86 8.29
N GLU A 98 -7.50 8.79 8.84
CA GLU A 98 -6.88 7.71 8.08
C GLU A 98 -7.90 6.59 7.90
N ALA A 99 -8.37 6.43 6.67
CA ALA A 99 -8.99 5.17 6.27
C ALA A 99 -8.05 4.03 6.66
N PRO A 100 -8.55 2.90 7.20
CA PRO A 100 -7.71 1.80 7.67
C PRO A 100 -6.62 1.50 6.64
N GLU A 101 -5.36 1.35 7.05
CA GLU A 101 -4.19 1.23 6.15
C GLU A 101 -4.42 0.24 4.99
N ARG A 102 -5.13 -0.86 5.28
CA ARG A 102 -5.56 -1.85 4.28
C ARG A 102 -6.38 -1.26 3.14
N TYR A 103 -7.30 -0.35 3.43
CA TYR A 103 -8.11 0.36 2.44
C TYR A 103 -7.26 1.29 1.57
N ARG A 104 -6.32 2.03 2.16
CA ARG A 104 -5.40 2.91 1.40
C ARG A 104 -4.55 2.09 0.42
N HIS A 105 -4.08 0.93 0.86
CA HIS A 105 -3.37 -0.01 0.01
C HIS A 105 -4.25 -0.57 -1.11
N VAL A 106 -5.51 -0.95 -0.82
CA VAL A 106 -6.45 -1.40 -1.86
C VAL A 106 -6.73 -0.30 -2.87
N VAL A 107 -6.97 0.94 -2.46
CA VAL A 107 -7.18 2.08 -3.37
C VAL A 107 -5.97 2.25 -4.29
N THR A 108 -4.76 2.21 -3.73
CA THR A 108 -3.51 2.37 -4.50
C THR A 108 -3.28 1.21 -5.48
N LEU A 109 -3.64 -0.02 -5.10
CA LEU A 109 -3.51 -1.20 -5.94
C LEU A 109 -4.59 -1.24 -7.04
N ALA A 110 -5.81 -0.83 -6.71
CA ALA A 110 -6.90 -0.68 -7.67
C ALA A 110 -6.60 0.43 -8.70
N ASP A 111 -6.02 1.56 -8.27
CA ASP A 111 -5.56 2.63 -9.17
C ASP A 111 -4.43 2.18 -10.11
N LYS A 112 -3.64 1.18 -9.70
CA LYS A 112 -2.64 0.53 -10.57
C LYS A 112 -3.25 -0.52 -11.51
N GLY A 113 -4.57 -0.73 -11.46
CA GLY A 113 -5.31 -1.64 -12.33
C GLY A 113 -5.25 -3.11 -11.89
N LEU A 114 -4.86 -3.41 -10.64
CA LEU A 114 -4.87 -4.79 -10.16
C LEU A 114 -6.30 -5.32 -9.96
N ALA A 115 -6.51 -6.57 -10.35
CA ALA A 115 -7.77 -7.25 -10.13
C ALA A 115 -7.98 -7.59 -8.64
N PRO A 116 -9.23 -7.66 -8.15
CA PRO A 116 -9.54 -7.99 -6.75
C PRO A 116 -8.89 -9.30 -6.27
N GLU A 117 -8.76 -10.28 -7.15
CA GLU A 117 -8.15 -11.58 -6.86
C GLU A 117 -6.63 -11.46 -6.62
N GLU A 118 -5.97 -10.53 -7.31
CA GLU A 118 -4.54 -10.25 -7.12
C GLU A 118 -4.31 -9.43 -5.85
N ILE A 119 -5.18 -8.47 -5.59
CA ILE A 119 -5.21 -7.69 -4.33
C ILE A 119 -5.38 -8.63 -3.14
N ALA A 120 -6.26 -9.63 -3.25
CA ALA A 120 -6.46 -10.65 -2.23
C ALA A 120 -5.17 -11.42 -1.90
N ARG A 121 -4.38 -11.78 -2.92
CA ARG A 121 -3.08 -12.45 -2.73
C ARG A 121 -2.05 -11.54 -2.10
N VAL A 122 -1.95 -10.29 -2.56
CA VAL A 122 -0.97 -9.32 -2.06
C VAL A 122 -1.23 -8.95 -0.60
N LEU A 123 -2.50 -8.73 -0.24
CA LEU A 123 -2.90 -8.37 1.12
C LEU A 123 -3.17 -9.59 2.02
N GLN A 124 -3.04 -10.80 1.49
CA GLN A 124 -3.37 -12.06 2.17
C GLN A 124 -4.78 -12.05 2.79
N VAL A 125 -5.74 -11.48 2.06
CA VAL A 125 -7.15 -11.39 2.47
C VAL A 125 -8.01 -12.33 1.61
N SER A 126 -9.24 -12.59 2.07
CA SER A 126 -10.18 -13.39 1.27
C SER A 126 -10.58 -12.66 -0.01
N SER A 127 -10.89 -13.41 -1.07
CA SER A 127 -11.37 -12.83 -2.33
C SER A 127 -12.64 -11.98 -2.16
N ALA A 128 -13.55 -12.40 -1.26
CA ALA A 128 -14.75 -11.66 -0.94
C ALA A 128 -14.46 -10.32 -0.25
N GLU A 129 -13.48 -10.29 0.66
CA GLU A 129 -13.04 -9.07 1.35
C GLU A 129 -12.34 -8.10 0.40
N ALA A 130 -11.48 -8.59 -0.50
CA ALA A 130 -10.85 -7.75 -1.52
C ALA A 130 -11.90 -7.10 -2.46
N GLN A 131 -12.91 -7.86 -2.88
CA GLN A 131 -14.01 -7.31 -3.69
C GLN A 131 -14.81 -6.23 -2.94
N GLN A 132 -15.08 -6.42 -1.64
CA GLN A 132 -15.75 -5.42 -0.83
C GLN A 132 -14.91 -4.14 -0.69
N LEU A 133 -13.61 -4.28 -0.47
CA LEU A 133 -12.70 -3.14 -0.33
C LEU A 133 -12.55 -2.35 -1.65
N VAL A 134 -12.50 -3.03 -2.80
CA VAL A 134 -12.48 -2.39 -4.12
C VAL A 134 -13.78 -1.63 -4.39
N ARG A 135 -14.95 -2.23 -4.10
CA ARG A 135 -16.24 -1.53 -4.23
C ARG A 135 -16.32 -0.31 -3.32
N LEU A 136 -15.79 -0.43 -2.10
CA LEU A 136 -15.75 0.67 -1.15
C LEU A 136 -14.84 1.80 -1.68
N ALA A 137 -13.69 1.45 -2.29
CA ALA A 137 -12.76 2.37 -2.94
C ALA A 137 -13.43 3.16 -4.08
N GLU A 138 -14.21 2.48 -4.93
CA GLU A 138 -14.97 3.13 -6.01
C GLU A 138 -16.02 4.12 -5.49
N VAL A 139 -16.75 3.74 -4.43
CA VAL A 139 -17.74 4.62 -3.80
C VAL A 139 -17.08 5.84 -3.15
N GLY A 140 -15.92 5.64 -2.49
CA GLY A 140 -15.12 6.73 -1.94
C GLY A 140 -14.65 7.72 -3.00
N ARG A 141 -14.22 7.22 -4.17
CA ARG A 141 -13.77 8.06 -5.29
C ARG A 141 -14.88 8.94 -5.85
N LYS A 142 -16.11 8.42 -5.95
CA LYS A 142 -17.26 9.14 -6.52
C LYS A 142 -17.80 10.25 -5.60
N LYS A 143 -17.40 10.24 -4.33
CA LYS A 143 -17.85 11.19 -3.30
C LYS A 143 -16.82 12.28 -2.98
N SER A 144 -15.62 12.19 -3.55
CA SER A 144 -14.57 13.24 -3.53
C SER A 144 -14.64 14.11 -4.78
#